data_AF-A0A973NQU5-F1
#
_entry.id   AF-A0A973NQU5-F1
#
_cell.length_a   1.000
_cell.length_b   1.000
_cell.length_c   1.000
_cell.angle_alpha   90.00
_cell.angle_beta   90.00
_cell.angle_gamma   90.00
#
_symmetry.space_group_name_H-M   'P 1'
#
loop_
_entity.id
_entity.type
_entity.pdbx_description
1 polymer ?
#
loop_
_entity_poly.entity_id
_entity_poly.type
_entity_poly.pdbx_seq_one_letter_code
_entity_poly.pdbx_strand_id
1 'polypeptide(L)'
;MAVRTELIERLRERLKNPSRRTDRRISVSRYELQSATDEELRAGRQSAADDLNALIDARRRGEPPPRNLREKAAAALARMKSPAPGQDPVPASSKAIGDAGRRLGFPLPEDLTTIHTEVADGGFGPGYGLLSIAGVVRIFERLRSYDLAPPWPEEMLPITDDDGVLHCIDRTGGTIMRFDPERLNDDNNNIPEALQEVAPSLESWLDRWLKGPTEEEIGSFEAAREKAFAEARERWRQRVEAYIEQLREQSAKERAKLGLGGANWEEKLRRDLLGQ
;
A
#
# COMPACT_ATOMS: atom_id res chain seq x y z
N MET A 1 -33.05 -5.76 -1.72
CA MET A 1 -33.19 -6.42 -3.04
C MET A 1 -32.74 -5.49 -4.16
N ALA A 2 -33.50 -4.47 -4.59
CA ALA A 2 -33.14 -3.63 -5.74
C ALA A 2 -31.78 -2.89 -5.62
N VAL A 3 -31.51 -2.28 -4.46
CA VAL A 3 -30.23 -1.55 -4.21
C VAL A 3 -29.02 -2.47 -4.29
N ARG A 4 -29.14 -3.70 -3.77
CA ARG A 4 -28.07 -4.71 -3.80
C ARG A 4 -27.79 -5.17 -5.23
N THR A 5 -28.82 -5.42 -6.02
CA THR A 5 -28.67 -5.79 -7.45
C THR A 5 -27.96 -4.68 -8.23
N GLU A 6 -28.33 -3.42 -8.01
CA GLU A 6 -27.67 -2.27 -8.65
C GLU A 6 -26.19 -2.18 -8.29
N LEU A 7 -25.83 -2.38 -7.02
CA LEU A 7 -24.44 -2.41 -6.58
C LEU A 7 -23.64 -3.51 -7.28
N ILE A 8 -24.19 -4.73 -7.35
CA ILE A 8 -23.53 -5.87 -8.02
C ILE A 8 -23.27 -5.58 -9.50
N GLU A 9 -24.24 -5.00 -10.22
CA GLU A 9 -24.06 -4.63 -11.63
C GLU A 9 -23.00 -3.54 -11.80
N ARG A 10 -23.00 -2.52 -10.93
CA ARG A 10 -21.97 -1.48 -10.93
C ARG A 10 -20.58 -2.02 -10.62
N LEU A 11 -20.49 -2.99 -9.70
CA LEU A 11 -19.24 -3.70 -9.41
C LEU A 11 -18.77 -4.47 -10.65
N ARG A 12 -19.62 -5.31 -11.25
CA ARG A 12 -19.29 -6.08 -12.48
C ARG A 12 -18.83 -5.16 -13.61
N GLU A 13 -19.54 -4.06 -13.85
CA GLU A 13 -19.16 -3.06 -14.86
C GLU A 13 -17.80 -2.44 -14.52
N ARG A 14 -17.57 -2.11 -13.26
CA ARG A 14 -16.27 -1.59 -12.81
C ARG A 14 -15.13 -2.57 -13.04
N LEU A 15 -15.36 -3.87 -12.79
CA LEU A 15 -14.39 -4.93 -13.05
C LEU A 15 -14.09 -5.15 -14.54
N LYS A 16 -14.88 -4.61 -15.48
CA LYS A 16 -14.48 -4.63 -16.90
C LYS A 16 -13.32 -3.69 -17.21
N ASN A 17 -13.06 -2.72 -16.33
CA ASN A 17 -11.91 -1.82 -16.45
C ASN A 17 -10.70 -2.40 -15.69
N PRO A 18 -9.63 -2.83 -16.39
CA PRO A 18 -8.44 -3.38 -15.74
C PRO A 18 -7.78 -2.43 -14.75
N SER A 19 -7.80 -1.10 -14.96
CA SER A 19 -7.21 -0.14 -14.02
C SER A 19 -8.04 0.09 -12.74
N ARG A 20 -9.20 -0.56 -12.65
CA ARG A 20 -10.11 -0.52 -11.49
C ARG A 20 -10.25 -1.88 -10.82
N ARG A 21 -9.69 -2.94 -11.41
CA ARG A 21 -9.38 -4.14 -10.66
C ARG A 21 -8.25 -3.74 -9.73
N THR A 22 -8.38 -4.00 -8.43
CA THR A 22 -7.25 -3.82 -7.51
C THR A 22 -6.40 -5.07 -7.51
N ASP A 23 -6.23 -5.65 -8.70
CA ASP A 23 -5.19 -6.59 -9.00
C ASP A 23 -3.86 -5.84 -9.02
N ARG A 24 -3.44 -5.37 -7.84
CA ARG A 24 -2.19 -5.90 -7.30
C ARG A 24 -2.33 -7.42 -7.26
N ARG A 25 -2.29 -8.05 -8.45
CA ARG A 25 -1.74 -9.38 -8.61
C ARG A 25 -0.51 -9.31 -7.74
N ILE A 26 -0.50 -10.18 -6.74
CA ILE A 26 0.69 -10.57 -6.00
C ILE A 26 1.84 -10.36 -6.98
N SER A 27 2.76 -9.43 -6.68
CA SER A 27 3.77 -9.04 -7.68
C SER A 27 4.37 -10.30 -8.27
N VAL A 28 4.83 -10.31 -9.53
CA VAL A 28 5.40 -11.55 -10.12
C VAL A 28 6.30 -12.26 -9.11
N SER A 29 7.11 -11.49 -8.38
CA SER A 29 7.92 -11.96 -7.26
C SER A 29 7.14 -12.61 -6.10
N ARG A 30 6.09 -11.96 -5.57
CA ARG A 30 5.31 -12.48 -4.44
C ARG A 30 4.37 -13.62 -4.86
N TYR A 31 3.88 -13.65 -6.10
CA TYR A 31 3.18 -14.81 -6.68
C TYR A 31 4.10 -16.02 -6.76
N GLU A 32 5.29 -15.86 -7.36
CA GLU A 32 6.29 -16.92 -7.46
C GLU A 32 6.74 -17.41 -6.09
N LEU A 33 6.93 -16.52 -5.11
CA LEU A 33 7.23 -16.92 -3.73
C LEU A 33 6.12 -17.76 -3.09
N GLN A 34 4.86 -17.51 -3.43
CA GLN A 34 3.71 -18.25 -2.89
C GLN A 34 3.44 -19.56 -3.62
N SER A 35 3.78 -19.65 -4.90
CA SER A 35 3.65 -20.88 -5.70
C SER A 35 4.91 -21.73 -5.73
N ALA A 36 6.05 -21.20 -5.27
CA ALA A 36 7.32 -21.89 -5.24
C ALA A 36 7.29 -23.10 -4.30
N THR A 37 7.83 -24.19 -4.79
CA THR A 37 8.19 -25.37 -4.02
C THR A 37 9.33 -25.05 -3.05
N ASP A 38 9.49 -25.88 -2.02
CA ASP A 38 10.60 -25.76 -1.07
C ASP A 38 11.98 -25.79 -1.74
N GLU A 39 12.09 -26.49 -2.88
CA GLU A 39 13.32 -26.56 -3.68
C GLU A 39 13.61 -25.24 -4.39
N GLU A 40 12.61 -24.63 -5.01
CA GLU A 40 12.72 -23.32 -5.64
C GLU A 40 13.04 -22.21 -4.61
N LEU A 41 12.42 -22.26 -3.42
CA LEU A 41 12.72 -21.33 -2.32
C LEU A 41 14.16 -21.49 -1.80
N ARG A 42 14.70 -22.72 -1.78
CA ARG A 42 16.09 -22.97 -1.37
C ARG A 42 17.07 -22.46 -2.42
N ALA A 43 16.81 -22.72 -3.70
CA ALA A 43 17.61 -22.22 -4.81
C ALA A 43 17.62 -20.68 -4.86
N GLY A 44 16.46 -20.04 -4.68
CA GLY A 44 16.35 -18.58 -4.60
C GLY A 44 17.18 -17.97 -3.47
N ARG A 45 17.17 -18.60 -2.28
CA ARG A 45 17.99 -18.17 -1.15
C ARG A 45 19.49 -18.27 -1.43
N GLN A 46 19.94 -19.35 -2.05
CA GLN A 46 21.35 -19.52 -2.42
C GLN A 46 21.80 -18.45 -3.42
N SER A 47 21.01 -18.22 -4.48
CA SER A 47 21.31 -17.18 -5.47
C SER A 47 21.38 -15.78 -4.84
N ALA A 48 20.51 -15.47 -3.87
CA ALA A 48 20.53 -14.18 -3.18
C ALA A 48 21.79 -14.01 -2.30
N ALA A 49 22.23 -15.09 -1.65
CA ALA A 49 23.46 -15.10 -0.85
C ALA A 49 24.70 -14.86 -1.74
N ASP A 50 24.76 -15.50 -2.90
CA ASP A 50 25.87 -15.34 -3.85
C ASP A 50 25.92 -13.90 -4.42
N ASP A 51 24.77 -13.34 -4.79
CA ASP A 51 24.66 -11.95 -5.26
C ASP A 51 25.07 -10.95 -4.16
N LEU A 52 24.73 -11.19 -2.89
CA LEU A 52 25.15 -10.36 -1.76
C LEU A 52 26.67 -10.42 -1.53
N ASN A 53 27.27 -11.60 -1.60
CA ASN A 53 28.72 -11.76 -1.47
C ASN A 53 29.46 -10.99 -2.58
N ALA A 54 28.98 -11.07 -3.82
CA ALA A 54 29.55 -10.33 -4.94
C ALA A 54 29.47 -8.80 -4.76
N LEU A 55 28.39 -8.28 -4.15
CA LEU A 55 28.27 -6.86 -3.79
C LEU A 55 29.25 -6.44 -2.68
N ILE A 56 29.41 -7.29 -1.65
CA ILE A 56 30.36 -7.04 -0.55
C ILE A 56 31.78 -6.96 -1.10
N ASP A 57 32.15 -7.88 -2.00
CA ASP A 57 33.47 -7.92 -2.60
C ASP A 57 33.76 -6.73 -3.52
N ALA A 58 32.78 -6.32 -4.35
CA ALA A 58 32.92 -5.10 -5.16
C ALA A 58 33.12 -3.87 -4.27
N ARG A 59 32.35 -3.75 -3.18
CA ARG A 59 32.49 -2.65 -2.22
C ARG A 59 33.85 -2.65 -1.53
N ARG A 60 34.38 -3.82 -1.15
CA ARG A 60 35.73 -3.96 -0.58
C ARG A 60 36.83 -3.51 -1.53
N ARG A 61 36.64 -3.70 -2.84
CA ARG A 61 37.56 -3.24 -3.89
C ARG A 61 37.38 -1.77 -4.28
N GLY A 62 36.41 -1.06 -3.70
CA GLY A 62 36.07 0.31 -4.11
C GLY A 62 35.44 0.39 -5.50
N GLU A 63 34.94 -0.74 -6.01
CA GLU A 63 34.37 -0.85 -7.35
C GLU A 63 32.85 -0.62 -7.32
N PRO A 64 32.28 -0.09 -8.41
CA PRO A 64 30.84 -0.07 -8.58
C PRO A 64 30.24 -1.49 -8.55
N PRO A 65 28.96 -1.65 -8.15
CA PRO A 65 28.26 -2.92 -8.28
C PRO A 65 28.36 -3.48 -9.72
N PRO A 66 28.66 -4.78 -9.88
CA PRO A 66 28.70 -5.44 -11.17
C PRO A 66 27.44 -5.18 -12.00
N ARG A 67 27.61 -4.98 -13.32
CA ARG A 67 26.51 -4.64 -14.23
C ARG A 67 25.37 -5.67 -14.19
N ASN A 68 25.70 -6.95 -14.17
CA ASN A 68 24.72 -8.03 -14.06
C ASN A 68 23.89 -7.95 -12.76
N LEU A 69 24.46 -7.52 -11.64
CA LEU A 69 23.73 -7.33 -10.39
C LEU A 69 22.81 -6.11 -10.44
N ARG A 70 23.24 -5.03 -11.10
CA ARG A 70 22.38 -3.86 -11.35
C ARG A 70 21.19 -4.22 -12.24
N GLU A 71 21.43 -4.99 -13.30
CA GLU A 71 20.38 -5.48 -14.20
C GLU A 71 19.43 -6.45 -13.47
N LYS A 72 19.96 -7.38 -12.67
CA LYS A 72 19.14 -8.25 -11.79
C LYS A 72 18.31 -7.44 -10.80
N ALA A 73 18.87 -6.43 -10.16
CA ALA A 73 18.15 -5.57 -9.21
C ALA A 73 17.05 -4.77 -9.91
N ALA A 74 17.32 -4.20 -11.10
CA ALA A 74 16.33 -3.52 -11.91
C ALA A 74 15.20 -4.47 -12.36
N ALA A 75 15.54 -5.70 -12.77
CA ALA A 75 14.57 -6.72 -13.14
C ALA A 75 13.74 -7.20 -11.93
N ALA A 76 14.35 -7.36 -10.76
CA ALA A 76 13.65 -7.68 -9.52
C ALA A 76 12.70 -6.56 -9.11
N LEU A 77 13.13 -5.30 -9.21
CA LEU A 77 12.29 -4.13 -8.97
C LEU A 77 11.13 -4.05 -9.97
N ALA A 78 11.39 -4.33 -11.25
CA ALA A 78 10.34 -4.42 -12.26
C ALA A 78 9.35 -5.52 -11.90
N ARG A 79 9.80 -6.74 -11.57
CA ARG A 79 8.93 -7.87 -11.15
C ARG A 79 8.14 -7.59 -9.86
N MET A 80 8.71 -6.84 -8.92
CA MET A 80 8.02 -6.40 -7.71
C MET A 80 6.91 -5.38 -8.00
N LYS A 81 7.05 -4.61 -9.08
CA LYS A 81 6.06 -3.61 -9.54
C LYS A 81 5.11 -4.17 -10.59
N SER A 82 5.48 -5.25 -11.25
CA SER A 82 4.70 -5.87 -12.31
C SER A 82 3.60 -6.78 -11.73
N PRO A 83 2.35 -6.60 -12.16
CA PRO A 83 1.27 -7.51 -11.81
C PRO A 83 1.52 -8.90 -12.42
N ALA A 84 1.47 -9.99 -11.64
CA ALA A 84 1.56 -11.35 -12.17
C ALA A 84 0.44 -11.65 -13.20
N PRO A 85 0.65 -12.36 -14.33
CA PRO A 85 -0.43 -12.71 -15.25
C PRO A 85 -1.56 -13.45 -14.53
N GLY A 86 -2.79 -12.95 -14.64
CA GLY A 86 -3.99 -13.52 -14.01
C GLY A 86 -5.18 -13.52 -14.95
N GLN A 87 -5.93 -14.62 -14.94
CA GLN A 87 -7.26 -14.70 -15.55
C GLN A 87 -8.19 -13.66 -14.91
N ASP A 88 -9.24 -13.25 -15.63
CA ASP A 88 -10.27 -12.38 -15.06
C ASP A 88 -10.75 -12.92 -13.70
N PRO A 89 -10.99 -12.06 -12.70
CA PRO A 89 -11.45 -12.52 -11.39
C PRO A 89 -12.73 -13.36 -11.54
N VAL A 90 -12.65 -14.66 -11.28
CA VAL A 90 -13.79 -15.58 -11.39
C VAL A 90 -14.55 -15.59 -10.06
N PRO A 91 -15.89 -15.62 -10.07
CA PRO A 91 -16.66 -15.76 -8.84
C PRO A 91 -16.37 -17.06 -8.08
N ALA A 92 -16.44 -16.99 -6.75
CA ALA A 92 -16.26 -18.12 -5.86
C ALA A 92 -17.38 -19.16 -6.07
N SER A 93 -17.02 -20.43 -6.03
CA SER A 93 -18.02 -21.51 -6.03
C SER A 93 -18.73 -21.60 -4.68
N SER A 94 -19.99 -22.05 -4.66
CA SER A 94 -20.72 -22.31 -3.41
C SER A 94 -20.01 -23.34 -2.52
N LYS A 95 -19.26 -24.28 -3.12
CA LYS A 95 -18.41 -25.22 -2.39
C LYS A 95 -17.30 -24.50 -1.63
N ALA A 96 -16.59 -23.57 -2.29
CA ALA A 96 -15.54 -22.79 -1.65
C ALA A 96 -16.06 -21.96 -0.46
N ILE A 97 -17.25 -21.35 -0.59
CA ILE A 97 -17.94 -20.65 0.50
C ILE A 97 -18.25 -21.60 1.66
N GLY A 98 -18.83 -22.77 1.38
CA GLY A 98 -19.17 -23.76 2.39
C GLY A 98 -17.92 -24.32 3.10
N ASP A 99 -16.85 -24.57 2.37
CA ASP A 99 -15.57 -25.06 2.91
C ASP A 99 -14.93 -24.01 3.82
N ALA A 100 -14.97 -22.74 3.41
CA ALA A 100 -14.49 -21.62 4.22
C ALA A 100 -15.28 -21.45 5.52
N GLY A 101 -16.61 -21.50 5.47
CA GLY A 101 -17.43 -21.42 6.68
C GLY A 101 -17.14 -22.54 7.68
N ARG A 102 -16.86 -23.75 7.21
CA ARG A 102 -16.45 -24.87 8.09
C ARG A 102 -15.09 -24.64 8.73
N ARG A 103 -14.12 -24.08 8.00
CA ARG A 103 -12.79 -23.75 8.55
C ARG A 103 -12.83 -22.60 9.55
N LEU A 104 -13.64 -21.59 9.28
CA LEU A 104 -13.85 -20.45 10.17
C LEU A 104 -14.64 -20.83 11.43
N GLY A 105 -15.43 -21.90 11.38
CA GLY A 105 -16.33 -22.31 12.47
C GLY A 105 -17.66 -21.55 12.48
N PHE A 106 -17.94 -20.74 11.46
CA PHE A 106 -19.17 -19.97 11.30
C PHE A 106 -19.45 -19.68 9.81
N PRO A 107 -20.72 -19.45 9.42
CA PRO A 107 -21.02 -19.02 8.07
C PRO A 107 -20.45 -17.62 7.78
N LEU A 108 -20.01 -17.39 6.54
CA LEU A 108 -19.60 -16.06 6.12
C LEU A 108 -20.81 -15.10 6.10
N PRO A 109 -20.61 -13.80 6.35
CA PRO A 109 -21.65 -12.80 6.18
C PRO A 109 -22.29 -12.88 4.79
N GLU A 110 -23.61 -12.69 4.71
CA GLU A 110 -24.38 -12.84 3.46
C GLU A 110 -23.89 -11.88 2.37
N ASP A 111 -23.61 -10.63 2.74
CA ASP A 111 -23.12 -9.61 1.81
C ASP A 111 -21.78 -10.02 1.20
N LEU A 112 -20.87 -10.52 2.05
CA LEU A 112 -19.57 -11.00 1.61
C LEU A 112 -19.69 -12.21 0.69
N THR A 113 -20.58 -13.15 1.04
CA THR A 113 -20.88 -14.33 0.22
C THR A 113 -21.39 -13.92 -1.15
N THR A 114 -22.40 -13.05 -1.20
CA THR A 114 -23.03 -12.57 -2.43
C THR A 114 -21.99 -11.95 -3.36
N ILE A 115 -21.18 -11.03 -2.83
CA ILE A 115 -20.14 -10.35 -3.59
C ILE A 115 -19.13 -11.36 -4.17
N HIS A 116 -18.68 -12.34 -3.38
CA HIS A 116 -17.73 -13.33 -3.85
C HIS A 116 -18.31 -14.28 -4.89
N THR A 117 -19.57 -14.69 -4.75
CA THR A 117 -20.22 -15.63 -5.67
C THR A 117 -20.79 -14.99 -6.93
N GLU A 118 -21.05 -13.68 -6.90
CA GLU A 118 -21.68 -12.96 -8.02
C GLU A 118 -20.75 -12.04 -8.79
N VAL A 119 -19.72 -11.47 -8.13
CA VAL A 119 -18.80 -10.52 -8.75
C VAL A 119 -17.47 -11.19 -9.06
N ALA A 120 -16.73 -11.59 -8.02
CA ALA A 120 -15.42 -12.24 -8.14
C ALA A 120 -14.91 -12.74 -6.78
N ASP A 121 -14.06 -13.76 -6.78
CA ASP A 121 -13.36 -14.26 -5.58
C ASP A 121 -12.17 -13.37 -5.18
N GLY A 122 -12.44 -12.09 -4.89
CA GLY A 122 -11.44 -11.09 -4.53
C GLY A 122 -10.76 -10.37 -5.71
N GLY A 123 -9.75 -9.55 -5.41
CA GLY A 123 -8.96 -8.81 -6.41
C GLY A 123 -9.62 -7.53 -6.94
N PHE A 124 -10.64 -7.02 -6.25
CA PHE A 124 -11.29 -5.75 -6.55
C PHE A 124 -11.76 -5.05 -5.26
N GLY A 125 -12.03 -3.76 -5.32
CA GLY A 125 -12.46 -2.98 -4.16
C GLY A 125 -11.36 -2.05 -3.63
N PRO A 126 -11.56 -1.41 -2.47
CA PRO A 126 -10.62 -0.44 -1.89
C PRO A 126 -9.23 -1.02 -1.58
N GLY A 127 -8.20 -0.18 -1.55
CA GLY A 127 -6.83 -0.59 -1.24
C GLY A 127 -6.31 -1.62 -2.26
N TYR A 128 -5.76 -2.75 -1.79
CA TYR A 128 -5.39 -3.88 -2.65
C TYR A 128 -6.53 -4.84 -2.97
N GLY A 129 -7.76 -4.41 -2.70
CA GLY A 129 -8.96 -5.18 -2.98
C GLY A 129 -9.31 -6.19 -1.91
N LEU A 130 -10.51 -6.73 -2.08
CA LEU A 130 -11.04 -7.84 -1.31
C LEU A 130 -10.12 -9.05 -1.47
N LEU A 131 -9.80 -9.67 -0.34
CA LEU A 131 -9.17 -10.98 -0.30
C LEU A 131 -10.10 -12.00 -0.96
N SER A 132 -9.53 -13.00 -1.63
CA SER A 132 -10.31 -14.20 -1.96
C SER A 132 -10.81 -14.86 -0.69
N ILE A 133 -11.83 -15.71 -0.81
CA ILE A 133 -12.37 -16.49 0.32
C ILE A 133 -11.27 -17.32 0.99
N ALA A 134 -10.37 -17.92 0.21
CA ALA A 134 -9.20 -18.62 0.75
C ALA A 134 -8.25 -17.66 1.49
N GLY A 135 -8.10 -16.43 0.99
CA GLY A 135 -7.36 -15.36 1.66
C GLY A 135 -7.98 -14.96 3.00
N VAL A 136 -9.29 -14.71 3.04
CA VAL A 136 -10.04 -14.39 4.27
C VAL A 136 -9.78 -15.42 5.35
N VAL A 137 -9.95 -16.71 5.02
CA VAL A 137 -9.72 -17.82 5.96
C VAL A 137 -8.28 -17.83 6.47
N ARG A 138 -7.30 -17.75 5.55
CA ARG A 138 -5.87 -17.78 5.90
C ARG A 138 -5.49 -16.63 6.82
N ILE A 139 -5.96 -15.42 6.56
CA ILE A 139 -5.62 -14.24 7.37
C ILE A 139 -6.27 -14.34 8.74
N PHE A 140 -7.55 -14.75 8.81
CA PHE A 140 -8.25 -14.93 10.08
C PHE A 140 -7.58 -15.99 10.97
N GLU A 141 -7.28 -17.17 10.42
CA GLU A 141 -6.57 -18.23 11.14
C GLU A 141 -5.18 -17.76 11.62
N ARG A 142 -4.45 -17.02 10.79
CA ARG A 142 -3.15 -16.43 11.16
C ARG A 142 -3.28 -15.47 12.34
N LEU A 143 -4.25 -14.55 12.31
CA LEU A 143 -4.47 -13.60 13.40
C LEU A 143 -4.84 -14.31 14.71
N ARG A 144 -5.63 -15.38 14.62
CA ARG A 144 -6.01 -16.22 15.78
C ARG A 144 -4.88 -17.10 16.30
N SER A 145 -3.83 -17.34 15.50
CA SER A 145 -2.65 -18.09 15.92
C SER A 145 -1.64 -17.27 16.71
N TYR A 146 -1.74 -15.93 16.67
CA TYR A 146 -0.87 -15.07 17.45
C TYR A 146 -1.29 -15.07 18.93
N ASP A 147 -0.30 -15.09 19.81
CA ASP A 147 -0.47 -14.97 21.26
C ASP A 147 -0.68 -13.49 21.64
N LEU A 148 -1.82 -12.94 21.23
CA LEU A 148 -2.24 -11.57 21.55
C LEU A 148 -3.04 -11.57 22.85
N ALA A 149 -2.86 -10.53 23.66
CA ALA A 149 -3.59 -10.32 24.91
C ALA A 149 -4.19 -8.91 24.93
N PRO A 150 -5.47 -8.71 24.52
CA PRO A 150 -6.48 -9.75 24.26
C PRO A 150 -6.27 -10.48 22.92
N PRO A 151 -6.84 -11.68 22.74
CA PRO A 151 -6.79 -12.39 21.45
C PRO A 151 -7.56 -11.62 20.37
N TRP A 152 -7.28 -11.92 19.10
CA TRP A 152 -8.02 -11.34 17.98
C TRP A 152 -9.54 -11.60 18.12
N PRO A 153 -10.41 -10.59 18.01
CA PRO A 153 -11.86 -10.75 18.19
C PRO A 153 -12.49 -11.70 17.17
N GLU A 154 -13.40 -12.57 17.62
CA GLU A 154 -14.02 -13.58 16.73
C GLU A 154 -14.97 -12.93 15.72
N GLU A 155 -15.56 -11.80 16.08
CA GLU A 155 -16.51 -11.04 15.27
C GLU A 155 -15.82 -10.30 14.12
N MET A 156 -14.51 -10.06 14.22
CA MET A 156 -13.75 -9.27 13.26
C MET A 156 -13.14 -10.15 12.17
N LEU A 157 -13.82 -10.23 11.02
CA LEU A 157 -13.36 -11.03 9.88
C LEU A 157 -12.59 -10.15 8.88
N PRO A 158 -11.28 -10.36 8.67
CA PRO A 158 -10.49 -9.59 7.72
C PRO A 158 -10.94 -9.86 6.28
N ILE A 159 -11.23 -8.80 5.54
CA ILE A 159 -11.69 -8.85 4.14
C ILE A 159 -10.72 -8.16 3.18
N THR A 160 -9.78 -7.33 3.65
CA THR A 160 -8.65 -6.81 2.88
C THR A 160 -7.34 -6.84 3.69
N ASP A 161 -6.21 -6.82 2.99
CA ASP A 161 -4.87 -6.67 3.55
C ASP A 161 -4.10 -5.64 2.71
N ASP A 162 -3.99 -4.42 3.23
CA ASP A 162 -3.30 -3.28 2.62
C ASP A 162 -1.93 -3.11 3.29
N ASP A 163 -1.01 -4.04 2.97
CA ASP A 163 0.33 -4.16 3.54
C ASP A 163 0.34 -4.10 5.09
N GLY A 164 -0.52 -4.90 5.71
CA GLY A 164 -0.63 -5.01 7.16
C GLY A 164 -1.73 -4.17 7.79
N VAL A 165 -2.26 -3.16 7.08
CA VAL A 165 -3.50 -2.50 7.47
C VAL A 165 -4.68 -3.34 6.99
N LEU A 166 -5.50 -3.84 7.92
CA LEU A 166 -6.62 -4.71 7.59
C LEU A 166 -7.93 -3.94 7.59
N HIS A 167 -8.82 -4.24 6.66
CA HIS A 167 -10.23 -3.92 6.83
C HIS A 167 -10.98 -5.20 7.17
N CYS A 168 -11.79 -5.14 8.20
CA CYS A 168 -12.54 -6.25 8.75
C CYS A 168 -14.03 -5.95 8.65
N ILE A 169 -14.84 -6.97 8.38
CA ILE A 169 -16.28 -6.90 8.59
C ILE A 169 -16.58 -7.39 10.00
N ASP A 170 -17.30 -6.60 10.79
CA ASP A 170 -17.96 -7.06 12.00
C ASP A 170 -19.10 -7.99 11.58
N ARG A 171 -18.97 -9.28 11.88
CA ARG A 171 -19.97 -10.29 11.50
C ARG A 171 -21.30 -10.12 12.22
N THR A 172 -21.34 -9.38 13.33
CA THR A 172 -22.55 -9.16 14.13
C THR A 172 -23.34 -7.93 13.66
N GLY A 173 -22.65 -6.83 13.37
CA GLY A 173 -23.26 -5.57 12.93
C GLY A 173 -23.17 -5.27 11.43
N GLY A 174 -22.29 -5.96 10.69
CA GLY A 174 -22.01 -5.72 9.28
C GLY A 174 -21.13 -4.50 9.00
N THR A 175 -20.69 -3.78 10.04
CA THR A 175 -19.84 -2.59 9.93
C THR A 175 -18.44 -2.94 9.42
N ILE A 176 -17.80 -1.99 8.74
CA ILE A 176 -16.42 -2.16 8.27
C ILE A 176 -15.49 -1.43 9.22
N MET A 177 -14.58 -2.19 9.81
CA MET A 177 -13.58 -1.74 10.78
C MET A 177 -12.19 -1.77 10.14
N ARG A 178 -11.46 -0.66 10.21
CA ARG A 178 -10.04 -0.60 9.86
C ARG A 178 -9.21 -0.92 11.09
N PHE A 179 -8.37 -1.94 10.99
CA PHE A 179 -7.33 -2.27 11.93
C PHE A 179 -5.99 -1.75 11.41
N ASP A 180 -5.31 -0.98 12.24
CA ASP A 180 -4.00 -0.41 11.94
C ASP A 180 -2.98 -0.86 13.00
N PRO A 181 -2.01 -1.71 12.66
CA PRO A 181 -0.99 -2.15 13.61
C PRO A 181 -0.21 -0.99 14.24
N GLU A 182 -0.06 0.15 13.55
CA GLU A 182 0.66 1.31 14.09
C GLU A 182 -0.09 1.99 15.25
N ARG A 183 -1.35 1.62 15.49
CA ARG A 183 -2.16 2.10 16.63
C ARG A 183 -2.10 1.17 17.84
N LEU A 184 -1.44 0.03 17.71
CA LEU A 184 -1.16 -0.81 18.86
C LEU A 184 -0.18 -0.10 19.79
N ASN A 185 -0.36 -0.28 21.09
CA ASN A 185 0.65 0.06 22.08
C ASN A 185 1.75 -1.02 22.10
N ASP A 186 2.86 -0.73 22.78
CA ASP A 186 4.02 -1.64 22.83
C ASP A 186 3.67 -3.04 23.37
N ASP A 187 2.64 -3.14 24.21
CA ASP A 187 2.16 -4.39 24.81
C ASP A 187 1.08 -5.10 23.95
N ASN A 188 0.69 -4.52 22.82
CA ASN A 188 -0.37 -4.99 21.91
C ASN A 188 -1.72 -5.29 22.58
N ASN A 189 -2.01 -4.67 23.74
CA ASN A 189 -3.18 -5.00 24.55
C ASN A 189 -4.42 -4.13 24.25
N ASN A 190 -4.32 -3.25 23.26
CA ASN A 190 -5.33 -2.28 22.87
C ASN A 190 -5.91 -2.54 21.47
N ILE A 191 -6.06 -3.82 21.09
CA ILE A 191 -6.65 -4.20 19.79
C ILE A 191 -8.02 -3.55 19.54
N PRO A 192 -8.96 -3.49 20.52
CA PRO A 192 -10.22 -2.79 20.33
C PRO A 192 -10.06 -1.32 19.94
N GLU A 193 -9.08 -0.62 20.50
CA GLU A 193 -8.79 0.79 20.23
C GLU A 193 -8.06 1.01 18.89
N ALA A 194 -7.36 -0.02 18.41
CA ALA A 194 -6.72 -0.04 17.09
C ALA A 194 -7.74 -0.26 15.95
N LEU A 195 -8.95 -0.75 16.27
CA LEU A 195 -10.08 -0.90 15.34
C LEU A 195 -10.89 0.40 15.25
N GLN A 196 -11.09 0.90 14.04
CA GLN A 196 -11.87 2.10 13.77
C GLN A 196 -12.94 1.84 12.73
N GLU A 197 -14.18 2.26 12.99
CA GLU A 197 -15.24 2.21 11.99
C GLU A 197 -14.89 3.13 10.81
N VAL A 198 -14.97 2.59 9.58
CA VAL A 198 -14.76 3.35 8.34
C VAL A 198 -16.00 3.40 7.44
N ALA A 199 -16.93 2.47 7.63
CA ALA A 199 -18.21 2.44 6.95
C ALA A 199 -19.25 1.63 7.74
N PRO A 200 -20.53 2.01 7.65
CA PRO A 200 -21.60 1.32 8.38
C PRO A 200 -21.95 -0.06 7.78
N SER A 201 -21.53 -0.33 6.54
CA SER A 201 -21.76 -1.62 5.88
C SER A 201 -20.76 -1.86 4.74
N LEU A 202 -20.62 -3.12 4.33
CA LEU A 202 -19.84 -3.51 3.15
C LEU A 202 -20.36 -2.82 1.88
N GLU A 203 -21.68 -2.73 1.73
CA GLU A 203 -22.32 -2.05 0.60
C GLU A 203 -21.95 -0.55 0.55
N SER A 204 -22.04 0.16 1.69
CA SER A 204 -21.68 1.58 1.78
C SER A 204 -20.22 1.82 1.47
N TRP A 205 -19.35 0.92 1.94
CA TRP A 205 -17.91 0.99 1.72
C TRP A 205 -17.55 0.82 0.24
N LEU A 206 -18.12 -0.19 -0.42
CA LEU A 206 -17.90 -0.45 -1.85
C LEU A 206 -18.52 0.64 -2.73
N ASP A 207 -19.69 1.19 -2.38
CA ASP A 207 -20.29 2.31 -3.11
C ASP A 207 -19.41 3.57 -3.05
N ARG A 208 -18.83 3.88 -1.89
CA ARG A 208 -17.86 4.97 -1.74
C ARG A 208 -16.65 4.79 -2.66
N TRP A 209 -16.12 3.56 -2.74
CA TRP A 209 -15.02 3.23 -3.64
C TRP A 209 -15.39 3.33 -5.11
N LEU A 210 -16.58 2.85 -5.50
CA LEU A 210 -17.08 2.97 -6.86
C LEU A 210 -17.13 4.43 -7.33
N LYS A 211 -17.52 5.34 -6.44
CA LYS A 211 -17.57 6.79 -6.68
C LYS A 211 -16.19 7.47 -6.66
N GLY A 212 -15.17 6.80 -6.14
CA GLY A 212 -13.83 7.33 -6.00
C GLY A 212 -13.01 7.35 -7.32
N PRO A 213 -11.91 8.10 -7.36
CA PRO A 213 -10.97 8.13 -8.49
C PRO A 213 -10.25 6.78 -8.71
N THR A 214 -9.73 6.54 -9.93
CA THR A 214 -8.94 5.35 -10.29
C THR A 214 -7.57 5.47 -9.61
N GLU A 215 -6.82 4.37 -9.51
CA GLU A 215 -5.42 4.47 -9.08
C GLU A 215 -4.58 5.36 -10.02
N GLU A 216 -4.87 5.34 -11.32
CA GLU A 216 -4.23 6.20 -12.31
C GLU A 216 -4.58 7.68 -12.13
N GLU A 217 -5.83 7.99 -11.78
CA GLU A 217 -6.30 9.35 -11.48
C GLU A 217 -5.67 9.86 -10.18
N ILE A 218 -5.58 9.00 -9.15
CA ILE A 218 -4.86 9.29 -7.90
C ILE A 218 -3.38 9.54 -8.19
N GLY A 219 -2.71 8.63 -8.92
CA GLY A 219 -1.29 8.75 -9.25
C GLY A 219 -1.00 9.97 -10.12
N SER A 220 -1.89 10.32 -11.06
CA SER A 220 -1.79 11.54 -11.86
C SER A 220 -1.91 12.79 -11.00
N PHE A 221 -2.84 12.80 -10.05
CA PHE A 221 -3.00 13.89 -9.09
C PHE A 221 -1.77 14.05 -8.20
N GLU A 222 -1.22 12.94 -7.68
CA GLU A 222 -0.01 12.95 -6.85
C GLU A 222 1.23 13.41 -7.64
N ALA A 223 1.40 12.95 -8.87
CA ALA A 223 2.48 13.37 -9.75
C ALA A 223 2.39 14.88 -10.09
N ALA A 224 1.18 15.37 -10.38
CA ALA A 224 0.94 16.79 -10.61
C ALA A 224 1.24 17.63 -9.36
N ARG A 225 0.86 17.12 -8.18
CA ARG A 225 1.13 17.75 -6.88
C ARG A 225 2.63 17.83 -6.61
N GLU A 226 3.37 16.74 -6.80
CA GLU A 226 4.83 16.72 -6.58
C GLU A 226 5.54 17.66 -7.56
N LYS A 227 5.12 17.67 -8.83
CA LYS A 227 5.65 18.61 -9.83
C LYS A 227 5.42 20.07 -9.40
N ALA A 228 4.20 20.40 -8.96
CA ALA A 228 3.87 21.75 -8.50
C ALA A 228 4.71 22.16 -7.27
N PHE A 229 4.93 21.25 -6.33
CA PHE A 229 5.81 21.49 -5.18
C PHE A 229 7.27 21.68 -5.61
N ALA A 230 7.78 20.86 -6.52
CA ALA A 230 9.13 21.00 -7.06
C ALA A 230 9.33 22.36 -7.74
N GLU A 231 8.40 22.78 -8.58
CA GLU A 231 8.42 24.11 -9.22
C GLU A 231 8.33 25.25 -8.19
N ALA A 232 7.50 25.11 -7.15
CA ALA A 232 7.39 26.10 -6.09
C ALA A 232 8.71 26.24 -5.29
N ARG A 233 9.37 25.13 -4.98
CA ARG A 233 10.69 25.11 -4.33
C ARG A 233 11.75 25.79 -5.20
N GLU A 234 11.74 25.54 -6.51
CA GLU A 234 12.67 26.17 -7.45
C GLU A 234 12.42 27.68 -7.56
N ARG A 235 11.15 28.11 -7.69
CA ARG A 235 10.79 29.54 -7.67
C ARG A 235 11.18 30.22 -6.36
N TRP A 236 11.07 29.53 -5.23
CA TRP A 236 11.55 30.05 -3.93
C TRP A 236 13.07 30.24 -3.93
N ARG A 237 13.82 29.23 -4.39
CA ARG A 237 15.28 29.33 -4.53
C ARG A 237 15.70 30.51 -5.40
N GLN A 238 15.09 30.66 -6.58
CA GLN A 238 15.40 31.77 -7.49
C GLN A 238 15.11 33.14 -6.87
N ARG A 239 14.03 33.27 -6.08
CA ARG A 239 13.74 34.51 -5.34
C ARG A 239 14.76 34.79 -4.25
N VAL A 240 15.22 33.78 -3.53
CA VAL A 240 16.27 33.93 -2.51
C VAL A 240 17.59 34.36 -3.16
N GLU A 241 18.00 33.75 -4.27
CA GLU A 241 19.21 34.15 -4.99
C GLU A 241 19.10 35.57 -5.56
N ALA A 242 17.97 35.94 -6.16
CA ALA A 242 17.73 37.31 -6.62
C ALA A 242 17.77 38.33 -5.48
N TYR A 243 17.25 37.96 -4.30
CA TYR A 243 17.32 38.80 -3.10
C TYR A 243 18.76 38.95 -2.59
N ILE A 244 19.56 37.87 -2.60
CA ILE A 244 20.99 37.94 -2.28
C ILE A 244 21.72 38.88 -3.25
N GLU A 245 21.42 38.81 -4.55
CA GLU A 245 22.04 39.70 -5.54
C GLU A 245 21.71 41.17 -5.27
N GLN A 246 20.44 41.49 -5.00
CA GLN A 246 20.03 42.85 -4.61
C GLN A 246 20.75 43.32 -3.34
N LEU A 247 20.97 42.43 -2.37
CA LEU A 247 21.69 42.77 -1.15
C LEU A 247 23.18 43.01 -1.41
N ARG A 248 23.81 42.41 -2.45
CA ARG A 248 25.21 42.69 -2.81
C ARG A 248 25.42 44.14 -3.24
N GLU A 249 24.44 44.74 -3.90
CA GLU A 249 24.48 46.14 -4.35
C GLU A 249 24.36 47.15 -3.19
N GLN A 250 23.88 46.71 -2.02
CA GLN A 250 23.76 47.58 -0.85
C GLN A 250 25.12 47.83 -0.17
N SER A 251 25.20 48.90 0.62
CA SER A 251 26.39 49.12 1.44
C SER A 251 26.48 48.13 2.60
N ALA A 252 27.70 47.88 3.10
CA ALA A 252 27.90 47.01 4.27
C ALA A 252 27.12 47.49 5.51
N LYS A 253 26.93 48.82 5.65
CA LYS A 253 26.16 49.43 6.74
C LYS A 253 24.66 49.13 6.62
N GLU A 254 24.12 49.06 5.41
CA GLU A 254 22.71 48.71 5.16
C GLU A 254 22.46 47.22 5.41
N ARG A 255 23.34 46.33 4.92
CA ARG A 255 23.28 44.90 5.23
C ARG A 255 23.42 44.62 6.73
N ALA A 256 24.28 45.37 7.43
CA ALA A 256 24.44 45.23 8.88
C ALA A 256 23.15 45.53 9.66
N LYS A 257 22.30 46.46 9.18
CA LYS A 257 20.98 46.73 9.79
C LYS A 257 20.02 45.54 9.69
N LEU A 258 20.22 44.65 8.72
CA LEU A 258 19.45 43.42 8.53
C LEU A 258 20.07 42.21 9.26
N GLY A 259 21.12 42.41 10.07
CA GLY A 259 21.83 41.31 10.73
C GLY A 259 22.76 40.51 9.80
N LEU A 260 23.13 41.10 8.65
CA LEU A 260 23.92 40.50 7.58
C LEU A 260 25.32 41.14 7.44
N GLY A 261 25.94 41.55 8.54
CA GLY A 261 27.22 42.29 8.54
C GLY A 261 28.49 41.44 8.47
N GLY A 262 28.41 40.11 8.60
CA GLY A 262 29.56 39.21 8.59
C GLY A 262 29.96 38.73 7.19
N ALA A 263 31.19 38.26 6.98
CA ALA A 263 31.71 37.86 5.66
C ALA A 263 30.89 36.74 4.96
N ASN A 264 30.18 35.90 5.72
CA ASN A 264 29.43 34.75 5.20
C ASN A 264 27.91 34.96 5.24
N TRP A 265 27.45 36.21 5.14
CA TRP A 265 26.03 36.55 5.26
C TRP A 265 25.16 35.89 4.17
N GLU A 266 25.72 35.64 2.98
CA GLU A 266 25.01 34.95 1.89
C GLU A 266 24.76 33.47 2.20
N GLU A 267 25.78 32.76 2.68
CA GLU A 267 25.65 31.36 3.12
C GLU A 267 24.66 31.25 4.28
N LYS A 268 24.70 32.21 5.20
CA LYS A 268 23.72 32.31 6.28
C LYS A 268 22.29 32.45 5.74
N LEU A 269 22.03 33.30 4.75
CA LEU A 269 20.70 33.44 4.15
C LEU A 269 20.26 32.18 3.39
N ARG A 270 21.16 31.55 2.63
CA ARG A 270 20.85 30.28 1.94
C ARG A 270 20.50 29.19 2.95
N ARG A 271 21.25 29.07 4.03
CA ARG A 271 20.93 28.14 5.12
C ARG A 271 19.61 28.46 5.79
N ASP A 272 19.42 29.71 6.19
CA ASP A 272 18.27 30.12 7.00
C ASP A 272 16.95 30.10 6.18
N LEU A 273 17.00 30.32 4.85
CA LEU A 273 15.82 30.38 3.98
C LEU A 273 15.61 29.16 3.07
N LEU A 274 16.67 28.40 2.75
CA LEU A 274 16.61 27.22 1.88
C LEU A 274 16.95 25.92 2.63
N GLY A 275 17.44 25.98 3.87
CA GLY A 275 17.85 24.80 4.64
C GLY A 275 19.11 24.11 4.11
N GLN A 276 19.97 24.86 3.39
CA GLN A 276 21.23 24.37 2.80
C GLN A 276 22.42 24.46 3.75
#